data_AF-B3LV23-F1
#
_entry.id   AF-B3LV23-F1
#
_cell.length_a   1.000
_cell.length_b   1.000
_cell.length_c   1.000
_cell.angle_alpha   90.00
_cell.angle_beta   90.00
_cell.angle_gamma   90.00
#
_symmetry.space_group_name_H-M   'P 1'
#
loop_
_entity.id
_entity.type
_entity.pdbx_description
1 polymer ?
#
loop_
_entity_poly.entity_id
_entity_poly.type
_entity_poly.pdbx_seq_one_letter_code
_entity_poly.pdbx_strand_id
1 'polypeptide(L)'
;MDDDIQKFPKHDFLESYMVRTKELAKRQREYRNLLFGKLKTRKEQIVEASYKHSINQLDEEKNELRAQIWVASGKPYKEQNQRFLNLIRCHVECQENLADDISALKTSITNMELQIGRMNKQLYSLNLQTVPDERHIAEVQHKRKRMNILENNLEVGFRMEGAFTAHNASLREQLIFILNTRSFFNDSYTKMVKRLDNERKYLIDLIEYAVSTYDNCIEVFEKNELLAKRDRREGDLRKVEMQGLVRRIAANTENAAFFECKAKPRVLADLQPKEYRRREKFRSEHRKKVNLYDSVLKKIKAFTASRNVAEVIEKFNEQESLYYSYFNYNNEMSYHVTLLNNSVNHLFRDIISLRNENVNTLQWQIEEIARLEGLVAAKQESNTTLVELRDNNEALLESLLQGVETICKICNLDKSPFKPLLGDHNHVKLVNLQRFLKALETRVYDVLACVYAQERHDKDVKQFDYVVSNAEKTCEAMTHLDDIVLTQQCPECAETDAQNIEEGGDLSYPHSVKDSKKKLYEKITQPEIQYRLHSISQCRLPRSRLLAARRNM
;
A
#
# COMPACT_ATOMS: atom_id res chain seq x y z
N MET A 1 -161.41 -38.92 136.92
CA MET A 1 -160.98 -40.33 136.98
C MET A 1 -159.55 -40.32 137.47
N ASP A 2 -159.32 -39.99 138.75
CA ASP A 2 -159.78 -40.77 139.93
C ASP A 2 -159.18 -42.18 139.81
N ASP A 3 -158.39 -42.73 140.73
CA ASP A 3 -158.39 -42.56 142.17
C ASP A 3 -157.11 -43.19 142.79
N ASP A 4 -156.97 -43.00 144.10
CA ASP A 4 -156.32 -43.91 145.05
C ASP A 4 -154.80 -43.89 145.28
N ILE A 5 -154.42 -42.90 146.09
CA ILE A 5 -153.85 -43.06 147.45
C ILE A 5 -152.73 -44.11 147.62
N GLN A 6 -151.49 -43.63 147.67
CA GLN A 6 -150.58 -43.92 148.79
C GLN A 6 -149.50 -42.83 148.85
N LYS A 7 -149.33 -42.24 150.04
CA LYS A 7 -148.40 -41.14 150.34
C LYS A 7 -146.97 -41.49 149.89
N PHE A 8 -146.58 -40.98 148.72
CA PHE A 8 -145.23 -41.10 148.19
C PHE A 8 -144.34 -39.96 148.74
N PRO A 9 -143.11 -40.25 149.17
CA PRO A 9 -142.35 -39.41 150.08
C PRO A 9 -141.79 -38.19 149.34
N LYS A 10 -142.16 -37.00 149.84
CA LYS A 10 -141.72 -35.70 149.30
C LYS A 10 -140.20 -35.49 149.31
N HIS A 11 -139.41 -36.28 150.04
CA HIS A 11 -137.97 -36.06 150.22
C HIS A 11 -137.13 -36.71 149.09
N ASP A 12 -137.32 -38.00 148.81
CA ASP A 12 -136.43 -38.75 147.90
C ASP A 12 -136.61 -38.40 146.41
N PHE A 13 -137.81 -38.02 145.98
CA PHE A 13 -138.04 -37.60 144.59
C PHE A 13 -137.44 -36.22 144.28
N LEU A 14 -137.50 -35.29 145.25
CA LEU A 14 -136.88 -33.97 145.13
C LEU A 14 -135.35 -34.08 145.11
N GLU A 15 -134.76 -35.03 145.84
CA GLU A 15 -133.33 -35.29 145.85
C GLU A 15 -132.82 -35.88 144.51
N SER A 16 -133.53 -36.87 143.95
CA SER A 16 -133.19 -37.47 142.65
C SER A 16 -133.33 -36.49 141.47
N TYR A 17 -134.38 -35.65 141.47
CA TYR A 17 -134.59 -34.64 140.43
C TYR A 17 -133.55 -33.50 140.54
N MET A 18 -133.18 -33.08 141.76
CA MET A 18 -132.11 -32.10 142.00
C MET A 18 -130.72 -32.61 141.57
N VAL A 19 -130.43 -33.91 141.73
CA VAL A 19 -129.17 -34.51 141.25
C VAL A 19 -129.11 -34.53 139.72
N ARG A 20 -130.22 -34.90 139.05
CA ARG A 20 -130.28 -34.89 137.57
C ARG A 20 -130.21 -33.47 136.99
N THR A 21 -130.83 -32.47 137.62
CA THR A 21 -130.68 -31.06 137.21
C THR A 21 -129.26 -30.53 137.43
N LYS A 22 -128.51 -31.02 138.43
CA LYS A 22 -127.10 -30.66 138.62
C LYS A 22 -126.16 -31.37 137.64
N GLU A 23 -126.36 -32.65 137.33
CA GLU A 23 -125.51 -33.37 136.36
C GLU A 23 -125.71 -32.88 134.92
N LEU A 24 -126.95 -32.60 134.51
CA LEU A 24 -127.24 -32.09 133.17
C LEU A 24 -126.69 -30.66 133.01
N ALA A 25 -126.81 -29.81 134.03
CA ALA A 25 -126.18 -28.49 134.06
C ALA A 25 -124.64 -28.56 134.09
N LYS A 26 -124.07 -29.58 134.75
CA LYS A 26 -122.61 -29.81 134.77
C LYS A 26 -122.11 -30.29 133.40
N ARG A 27 -122.80 -31.24 132.77
CA ARG A 27 -122.48 -31.73 131.40
C ARG A 27 -122.65 -30.66 130.33
N GLN A 28 -123.66 -29.79 130.44
CA GLN A 28 -123.83 -28.65 129.53
C GLN A 28 -122.76 -27.56 129.75
N ARG A 29 -122.28 -27.35 130.99
CA ARG A 29 -121.12 -26.48 131.26
C ARG A 29 -119.81 -27.10 130.75
N GLU A 30 -119.62 -28.40 130.92
CA GLU A 30 -118.45 -29.13 130.39
C GLU A 30 -118.42 -29.10 128.85
N TYR A 31 -119.57 -29.24 128.17
CA TYR A 31 -119.66 -29.15 126.71
C TYR A 31 -119.43 -27.72 126.18
N ARG A 32 -119.93 -26.68 126.87
CA ARG A 32 -119.59 -25.28 126.54
C ARG A 32 -118.10 -25.00 126.74
N ASN A 33 -117.50 -25.51 127.81
CA ASN A 33 -116.08 -25.31 128.07
C ASN A 33 -115.17 -26.03 127.05
N LEU A 34 -115.60 -27.16 126.47
CA LEU A 34 -114.84 -27.91 125.45
C LEU A 34 -114.86 -27.25 124.05
N LEU A 35 -115.98 -26.62 123.65
CA LEU A 35 -116.12 -25.95 122.35
C LEU A 35 -115.44 -24.58 122.31
N PHE A 36 -115.48 -23.81 123.40
CA PHE A 36 -114.77 -22.53 123.51
C PHE A 36 -113.31 -22.67 123.97
N GLY A 37 -112.90 -23.87 124.41
CA GLY A 37 -111.56 -24.16 124.93
C GLY A 37 -110.51 -24.58 123.90
N LYS A 38 -110.88 -24.88 122.64
CA LYS A 38 -109.90 -25.09 121.55
C LYS A 38 -109.49 -23.76 120.92
N LEU A 39 -108.88 -22.90 121.74
CA LEU A 39 -108.11 -21.76 121.26
C LEU A 39 -106.97 -22.32 120.39
N LYS A 40 -106.94 -21.98 119.10
CA LYS A 40 -105.80 -22.23 118.20
C LYS A 40 -104.52 -21.85 118.97
N THR A 41 -103.59 -22.78 119.10
CA THR A 41 -102.35 -22.47 119.82
C THR A 41 -101.60 -21.37 119.07
N ARG A 42 -100.94 -20.45 119.79
CA ARG A 42 -100.20 -19.31 119.22
C ARG A 42 -99.26 -19.72 118.07
N LYS A 43 -98.71 -20.95 118.12
CA LYS A 43 -97.85 -21.52 117.05
C LYS A 43 -98.62 -21.76 115.74
N GLU A 44 -99.84 -22.28 115.77
CA GLU A 44 -100.63 -22.55 114.56
C GLU A 44 -101.12 -21.26 113.88
N GLN A 45 -101.46 -20.22 114.65
CA GLN A 45 -101.77 -18.89 114.10
C GLN A 45 -100.54 -18.21 113.48
N ILE A 46 -99.36 -18.37 114.09
CA ILE A 46 -98.10 -17.86 113.52
C ILE A 46 -97.76 -18.59 112.21
N VAL A 47 -97.96 -19.91 112.14
CA VAL A 47 -97.70 -20.69 110.92
C VAL A 47 -98.72 -20.38 109.82
N GLU A 48 -100.01 -20.26 110.14
CA GLU A 48 -101.05 -19.86 109.16
C GLU A 48 -100.82 -18.42 108.65
N ALA A 49 -100.39 -17.50 109.52
CA ALA A 49 -99.99 -16.15 109.13
C ALA A 49 -98.72 -16.16 108.26
N SER A 50 -97.75 -17.04 108.56
CA SER A 50 -96.54 -17.21 107.75
C SER A 50 -96.85 -17.77 106.36
N TYR A 51 -97.73 -18.76 106.23
CA TYR A 51 -98.13 -19.29 104.92
C TYR A 51 -98.89 -18.25 104.09
N LYS A 52 -99.79 -17.48 104.72
CA LYS A 52 -100.46 -16.36 104.04
C LYS A 52 -99.46 -15.28 103.60
N HIS A 53 -98.46 -14.98 104.42
CA HIS A 53 -97.40 -14.05 104.06
C HIS A 53 -96.57 -14.56 102.87
N SER A 54 -96.15 -15.84 102.87
CA SER A 54 -95.42 -16.43 101.74
C SER A 54 -96.26 -16.53 100.46
N ILE A 55 -97.56 -16.82 100.56
CA ILE A 55 -98.46 -16.83 99.39
C ILE A 55 -98.60 -15.41 98.82
N ASN A 56 -98.75 -14.39 99.67
CA ASN A 56 -98.79 -13.00 99.23
C ASN A 56 -97.47 -12.58 98.58
N GLN A 57 -96.32 -12.99 99.14
CA GLN A 57 -95.01 -12.73 98.56
C GLN A 57 -94.85 -13.40 97.18
N LEU A 58 -95.32 -14.64 97.01
CA LEU A 58 -95.29 -15.31 95.71
C LEU A 58 -96.26 -14.69 94.69
N ASP A 59 -97.40 -14.15 95.13
CA ASP A 59 -98.32 -13.43 94.23
C ASP A 59 -97.75 -12.04 93.86
N GLU A 60 -97.06 -11.38 94.77
CA GLU A 60 -96.27 -10.17 94.49
C GLU A 60 -95.17 -10.46 93.45
N GLU A 61 -94.37 -11.51 93.64
CA GLU A 61 -93.36 -11.96 92.68
C GLU A 61 -93.97 -12.34 91.32
N LYS A 62 -95.12 -13.02 91.32
CA LYS A 62 -95.85 -13.36 90.08
C LYS A 62 -96.30 -12.10 89.34
N ASN A 63 -96.82 -11.13 90.07
CA ASN A 63 -97.26 -9.86 89.50
C ASN A 63 -96.08 -9.03 89.00
N GLU A 64 -94.96 -9.06 89.71
CA GLU A 64 -93.71 -8.41 89.31
C GLU A 64 -93.11 -9.05 88.06
N LEU A 65 -93.05 -10.38 87.98
CA LEU A 65 -92.62 -11.10 86.76
C LEU A 65 -93.56 -10.83 85.58
N ARG A 66 -94.87 -10.75 85.80
CA ARG A 66 -95.82 -10.35 84.75
C ARG A 66 -95.59 -8.92 84.30
N ALA A 67 -95.30 -8.01 85.22
CA ALA A 67 -94.96 -6.63 84.89
C ALA A 67 -93.65 -6.57 84.09
N GLN A 68 -92.62 -7.34 84.47
CA GLN A 68 -91.36 -7.43 83.74
C GLN A 68 -91.55 -8.00 82.33
N ILE A 69 -92.35 -9.06 82.16
CA ILE A 69 -92.67 -9.62 80.84
C ILE A 69 -93.46 -8.60 80.00
N TRP A 70 -94.38 -7.85 80.62
CA TRP A 70 -95.16 -6.81 79.93
C TRP A 70 -94.29 -5.64 79.49
N VAL A 71 -93.34 -5.20 80.33
CA VAL A 71 -92.35 -4.17 80.01
C VAL A 71 -91.42 -4.67 78.90
N ALA A 72 -90.87 -5.88 79.01
CA ALA A 72 -89.99 -6.47 77.99
C ALA A 72 -90.71 -6.73 76.66
N SER A 73 -92.01 -7.04 76.70
CA SER A 73 -92.88 -7.17 75.53
C SER A 73 -93.48 -5.84 75.06
N GLY A 74 -93.12 -4.75 75.74
CA GLY A 74 -93.61 -3.41 75.48
C GLY A 74 -93.20 -2.91 74.11
N LYS A 75 -94.00 -1.98 73.59
CA LYS A 75 -93.76 -1.32 72.31
C LYS A 75 -92.33 -0.75 72.13
N PRO A 76 -91.71 -0.05 73.12
CA PRO A 76 -90.39 0.54 72.91
C PRO A 76 -89.28 -0.50 72.69
N TYR A 77 -89.30 -1.63 73.41
CA TYR A 77 -88.30 -2.70 73.23
C TYR A 77 -88.49 -3.47 71.91
N LYS A 78 -89.73 -3.61 71.44
CA LYS A 78 -90.01 -4.19 70.10
C LYS A 78 -89.52 -3.29 68.97
N GLU A 79 -89.73 -1.97 69.08
CA GLU A 79 -89.23 -0.99 68.12
C GLU A 79 -87.69 -0.94 68.14
N GLN A 80 -87.07 -1.05 69.31
CA GLN A 80 -85.61 -1.11 69.45
C GLN A 80 -85.04 -2.40 68.84
N ASN A 81 -85.69 -3.56 69.06
CA ASN A 81 -85.31 -4.83 68.43
C ASN A 81 -85.49 -4.78 66.91
N GLN A 82 -86.58 -4.18 66.40
CA GLN A 82 -86.74 -3.96 64.96
C GLN A 82 -85.67 -3.04 64.40
N ARG A 83 -85.27 -1.99 65.14
CA ARG A 83 -84.16 -1.11 64.75
C ARG A 83 -82.84 -1.87 64.69
N PHE A 84 -82.55 -2.75 65.65
CA PHE A 84 -81.37 -3.62 65.61
C PHE A 84 -81.42 -4.61 64.46
N LEU A 85 -82.58 -5.23 64.18
CA LEU A 85 -82.73 -6.13 63.03
C LEU A 85 -82.54 -5.40 61.70
N ASN A 86 -83.06 -4.18 61.56
CA ASN A 86 -82.83 -3.35 60.38
C ASN A 86 -81.36 -2.96 60.22
N LEU A 87 -80.67 -2.68 61.33
CA LEU A 87 -79.24 -2.38 61.32
C LEU A 87 -78.41 -3.61 60.91
N ILE A 88 -78.74 -4.79 61.46
CA ILE A 88 -78.10 -6.06 61.08
C ILE A 88 -78.34 -6.34 59.59
N ARG A 89 -79.57 -6.14 59.09
CA ARG A 89 -79.87 -6.31 57.66
C ARG A 89 -79.03 -5.38 56.79
N CYS A 90 -78.93 -4.11 57.14
CA CYS A 90 -78.08 -3.14 56.45
C CYS A 90 -76.60 -3.55 56.47
N HIS A 91 -76.10 -4.07 57.59
CA HIS A 91 -74.72 -4.56 57.67
C HIS A 91 -74.48 -5.81 56.82
N VAL A 92 -75.44 -6.74 56.75
CA VAL A 92 -75.36 -7.93 55.90
C VAL A 92 -75.38 -7.53 54.43
N GLU A 93 -76.31 -6.65 54.02
CA GLU A 93 -76.36 -6.11 52.65
C GLU A 93 -75.06 -5.40 52.28
N CYS A 94 -74.49 -4.60 53.20
CA CYS A 94 -73.20 -3.94 52.99
C CYS A 94 -72.04 -4.95 52.88
N GLN A 95 -72.05 -6.01 53.68
CA GLN A 95 -71.05 -7.07 53.62
C GLN A 95 -71.13 -7.86 52.30
N GLU A 96 -72.34 -8.15 51.81
CA GLU A 96 -72.56 -8.79 50.50
C GLU A 96 -72.05 -7.91 49.37
N ASN A 97 -72.41 -6.62 49.37
CA ASN A 97 -71.93 -5.67 48.37
C ASN A 97 -70.40 -5.53 48.38
N LEU A 98 -69.78 -5.46 49.57
CA LEU A 98 -68.33 -5.44 49.69
C LEU A 98 -67.67 -6.74 49.22
N ALA A 99 -68.32 -7.90 49.43
CA ALA A 99 -67.84 -9.18 48.93
C ALA A 99 -67.87 -9.23 47.39
N ASP A 100 -68.93 -8.70 46.78
CA ASP A 100 -69.07 -8.56 45.34
C ASP A 100 -67.99 -7.62 44.77
N ASP A 101 -67.78 -6.45 45.39
CA ASP A 101 -66.73 -5.50 44.99
C ASP A 101 -65.33 -6.12 45.10
N ILE A 102 -65.05 -6.85 46.18
CA ILE A 102 -63.79 -7.58 46.35
C ILE A 102 -63.63 -8.64 45.26
N SER A 103 -64.71 -9.33 44.87
CA SER A 103 -64.67 -10.33 43.79
C SER A 103 -64.41 -9.69 42.43
N ALA A 104 -65.01 -8.53 42.15
CA ALA A 104 -64.79 -7.74 40.94
C ALA A 104 -63.35 -7.21 40.86
N LEU A 105 -62.81 -6.74 41.98
CA LEU A 105 -61.41 -6.32 42.07
C LEU A 105 -60.45 -7.49 41.88
N LYS A 106 -60.71 -8.65 42.49
CA LYS A 106 -59.89 -9.86 42.30
C LYS A 106 -59.88 -10.29 40.84
N THR A 107 -61.02 -10.29 40.17
CA THR A 107 -61.10 -10.64 38.73
C THR A 107 -60.42 -9.59 37.85
N SER A 108 -60.48 -8.30 38.20
CA SER A 108 -59.72 -7.26 37.52
C SER A 108 -58.20 -7.45 37.67
N ILE A 109 -57.73 -7.78 38.88
CA ILE A 109 -56.32 -8.06 39.16
C ILE A 109 -55.82 -9.25 38.34
N THR A 110 -56.55 -10.37 38.33
CA THR A 110 -56.14 -11.54 37.54
C THR A 110 -56.10 -11.25 36.04
N ASN A 111 -57.05 -10.45 35.53
CA ASN A 111 -57.02 -10.00 34.14
C ASN A 111 -55.80 -9.12 33.82
N MET A 112 -55.44 -8.20 34.72
CA MET A 112 -54.23 -7.37 34.58
C MET A 112 -52.96 -8.22 34.60
N GLU A 113 -52.86 -9.19 35.51
CA GLU A 113 -51.73 -10.13 35.58
C GLU A 113 -51.57 -10.94 34.28
N LEU A 114 -52.68 -11.40 33.70
CA LEU A 114 -52.67 -12.08 32.40
C LEU A 114 -52.17 -11.17 31.27
N GLN A 115 -52.58 -9.90 31.26
CA GLN A 115 -52.10 -8.93 30.26
C GLN A 115 -50.62 -8.60 30.45
N ILE A 116 -50.16 -8.42 31.69
CA ILE A 116 -48.74 -8.25 32.01
C ILE A 116 -47.94 -9.47 31.51
N GLY A 117 -48.45 -10.68 31.74
CA GLY A 117 -47.84 -11.91 31.24
C GLY A 117 -47.75 -11.98 29.70
N ARG A 118 -48.80 -11.54 28.98
CA ARG A 118 -48.78 -11.45 27.51
C ARG A 118 -47.78 -10.41 27.01
N MET A 119 -47.77 -9.23 27.64
CA MET A 119 -46.86 -8.14 27.26
C MET A 119 -45.40 -8.50 27.54
N ASN A 120 -45.12 -9.19 28.64
CA ASN A 120 -43.79 -9.72 28.94
C ASN A 120 -43.32 -10.75 27.91
N LYS A 121 -44.20 -11.64 27.43
CA LYS A 121 -43.87 -12.58 26.35
C LYS A 121 -43.56 -11.84 25.04
N GLN A 122 -44.33 -10.81 24.72
CA GLN A 122 -44.07 -9.97 23.54
C GLN A 122 -42.74 -9.21 23.66
N LEU A 123 -42.48 -8.59 24.80
CA LEU A 123 -41.20 -7.94 25.10
C LEU A 123 -40.02 -8.91 25.01
N TYR A 124 -40.17 -10.14 25.50
CA TYR A 124 -39.14 -11.17 25.37
C TYR A 124 -38.89 -11.55 23.90
N SER A 125 -39.95 -11.74 23.12
CA SER A 125 -39.82 -12.04 21.68
C SER A 125 -39.19 -10.88 20.89
N LEU A 126 -39.53 -9.63 21.23
CA LEU A 126 -38.92 -8.45 20.64
C LEU A 126 -37.44 -8.36 21.02
N ASN A 127 -37.10 -8.49 22.30
CA ASN A 127 -35.71 -8.50 22.76
C ASN A 127 -34.85 -9.60 22.13
N LEU A 128 -35.44 -10.75 21.79
CA LEU A 128 -34.74 -11.83 21.10
C LEU A 128 -34.45 -11.47 19.63
N GLN A 129 -35.34 -10.70 18.99
CA GLN A 129 -35.20 -10.26 17.60
C GLN A 129 -34.37 -8.97 17.45
N THR A 130 -34.42 -8.08 18.44
CA THR A 130 -33.64 -6.85 18.46
C THR A 130 -32.22 -7.15 18.93
N VAL A 131 -31.27 -7.03 18.01
CA VAL A 131 -29.85 -7.02 18.36
C VAL A 131 -29.58 -5.75 19.19
N PRO A 132 -28.93 -5.86 20.37
CA PRO A 132 -28.54 -4.69 21.14
C PRO A 132 -27.77 -3.68 20.29
N ASP A 133 -28.07 -2.39 20.43
CA ASP A 133 -27.47 -1.32 19.61
C ASP A 133 -25.93 -1.37 19.63
N GLU A 134 -25.33 -1.71 20.77
CA GLU A 134 -23.88 -1.90 20.89
C GLU A 134 -23.33 -2.99 19.97
N ARG A 135 -24.03 -4.13 19.86
CA ARG A 135 -23.63 -5.23 18.96
C ARG A 135 -23.81 -4.85 17.50
N HIS A 136 -24.88 -4.13 17.17
CA HIS A 136 -25.10 -3.63 15.81
C HIS A 136 -24.02 -2.61 15.41
N ILE A 137 -23.69 -1.66 16.30
CA ILE A 137 -22.60 -0.68 16.09
C ILE A 137 -21.26 -1.41 15.90
N ALA A 138 -20.96 -2.42 16.73
CA ALA A 138 -19.76 -3.22 16.58
C ALA A 138 -19.70 -3.98 15.24
N GLU A 139 -20.82 -4.56 14.80
CA GLU A 139 -20.90 -5.26 13.50
C GLU A 139 -20.73 -4.29 12.31
N VAL A 140 -21.35 -3.10 12.37
CA VAL A 140 -21.17 -2.05 11.36
C VAL A 140 -19.72 -1.57 11.32
N GLN A 141 -19.09 -1.36 12.48
CA GLN A 141 -17.67 -1.01 12.56
C GLN A 141 -16.78 -2.12 11.98
N HIS A 142 -17.08 -3.39 12.26
CA HIS A 142 -16.36 -4.52 11.70
C HIS A 142 -16.50 -4.58 10.17
N LYS A 143 -17.72 -4.38 9.64
CA LYS A 143 -17.96 -4.32 8.19
C LYS A 143 -17.24 -3.15 7.54
N ARG A 144 -17.24 -1.96 8.16
CA ARG A 144 -16.47 -0.80 7.69
C ARG A 144 -14.97 -1.06 7.70
N LYS A 145 -14.42 -1.63 8.77
CA LYS A 145 -13.00 -2.03 8.82
C LYS A 145 -12.65 -3.01 7.71
N ARG A 146 -13.51 -4.01 7.48
CA ARG A 146 -13.32 -4.98 6.39
C ARG A 146 -13.39 -4.31 5.01
N MET A 147 -14.31 -3.37 4.81
CA MET A 147 -14.41 -2.60 3.57
C MET A 147 -13.13 -1.79 3.32
N ASN A 148 -12.64 -1.06 4.32
CA ASN A 148 -11.39 -0.30 4.22
C ASN A 148 -10.18 -1.22 3.90
N ILE A 149 -10.12 -2.42 4.48
CA ILE A 149 -9.06 -3.39 4.15
C ILE A 149 -9.16 -3.83 2.69
N LEU A 150 -10.37 -4.10 2.18
CA LEU A 150 -10.57 -4.49 0.80
C LEU A 150 -10.23 -3.34 -0.17
N GLU A 151 -10.60 -2.11 0.16
CA GLU A 151 -10.24 -0.91 -0.60
C GLU A 151 -8.73 -0.71 -0.65
N ASN A 152 -8.04 -0.83 0.50
CA ASN A 152 -6.58 -0.75 0.57
C ASN A 152 -5.92 -1.86 -0.27
N ASN A 153 -6.41 -3.10 -0.19
CA ASN A 153 -5.88 -4.21 -0.98
C ASN A 153 -6.08 -3.97 -2.48
N LEU A 154 -7.23 -3.41 -2.86
CA LEU A 154 -7.52 -3.04 -4.25
C LEU A 154 -6.61 -1.91 -4.71
N GLU A 155 -6.37 -0.89 -3.89
CA GLU A 155 -5.44 0.20 -4.20
C GLU A 155 -4.01 -0.32 -4.39
N VAL A 156 -3.53 -1.17 -3.48
CA VAL A 156 -2.22 -1.82 -3.60
C VAL A 156 -2.15 -2.66 -4.88
N GLY A 157 -3.22 -3.42 -5.19
CA GLY A 157 -3.34 -4.17 -6.44
C GLY A 157 -3.20 -3.29 -7.68
N PHE A 158 -3.94 -2.19 -7.75
CA PHE A 158 -3.87 -1.23 -8.86
C PHE A 158 -2.50 -0.57 -8.97
N ARG A 159 -1.88 -0.18 -7.84
CA ARG A 159 -0.52 0.41 -7.85
C ARG A 159 0.50 -0.59 -8.37
N MET A 160 0.42 -1.87 -7.97
CA MET A 160 1.30 -2.91 -8.50
C MET A 160 1.06 -3.17 -9.99
N GLU A 161 -0.19 -3.24 -10.43
CA GLU A 161 -0.52 -3.41 -11.85
C GLU A 161 0.02 -2.24 -12.69
N GLY A 162 -0.15 -1.01 -12.21
CA GLY A 162 0.42 0.18 -12.83
C GLY A 162 1.95 0.12 -12.91
N ALA A 163 2.61 -0.31 -11.82
CA ALA A 163 4.06 -0.49 -11.79
C ALA A 163 4.54 -1.58 -12.76
N PHE A 164 3.86 -2.72 -12.82
CA PHE A 164 4.17 -3.79 -13.79
C PHE A 164 3.93 -3.34 -15.23
N THR A 165 2.89 -2.55 -15.48
CA THR A 165 2.59 -2.02 -16.81
C THR A 165 3.66 -1.03 -17.25
N ALA A 166 4.10 -0.13 -16.37
CA ALA A 166 5.20 0.79 -16.64
C ALA A 166 6.51 0.04 -16.89
N HIS A 167 6.81 -0.98 -16.09
CA HIS A 167 8.00 -1.81 -16.30
C HIS A 167 7.93 -2.57 -17.63
N ASN A 168 6.78 -3.14 -17.97
CA ASN A 168 6.56 -3.82 -19.25
C ASN A 168 6.70 -2.85 -20.44
N ALA A 169 6.21 -1.61 -20.33
CA ALA A 169 6.43 -0.58 -21.34
C ALA A 169 7.94 -0.30 -21.54
N SER A 170 8.70 -0.15 -20.46
CA SER A 170 10.17 0.02 -20.55
C SER A 170 10.86 -1.17 -21.19
N LEU A 171 10.46 -2.41 -20.84
CA LEU A 171 11.00 -3.61 -21.47
C LEU A 171 10.67 -3.69 -22.98
N ARG A 172 9.48 -3.24 -23.39
CA ARG A 172 9.11 -3.16 -24.81
C ARG A 172 9.96 -2.13 -25.55
N GLU A 173 10.21 -0.97 -24.96
CA GLU A 173 11.11 0.04 -25.54
C GLU A 173 12.53 -0.51 -25.71
N GLN A 174 13.06 -1.18 -24.70
CA GLN A 174 14.37 -1.84 -24.78
C GLN A 174 14.40 -2.92 -25.86
N LEU A 175 13.35 -3.73 -25.98
CA LEU A 175 13.24 -4.74 -27.03
C LEU A 175 13.23 -4.10 -28.43
N ILE A 176 12.46 -3.04 -28.62
CA ILE A 176 12.42 -2.28 -29.88
C ILE A 176 13.79 -1.71 -30.21
N PHE A 177 14.48 -1.13 -29.22
CA PHE A 177 15.83 -0.61 -29.39
C PHE A 177 16.82 -1.70 -29.82
N ILE A 178 16.79 -2.87 -29.19
CA ILE A 178 17.65 -4.01 -29.54
C ILE A 178 17.32 -4.53 -30.95
N LEU A 179 16.04 -4.64 -31.30
CA LEU A 179 15.62 -5.08 -32.63
C LEU A 179 16.07 -4.10 -33.73
N ASN A 180 15.94 -2.80 -33.50
CA ASN A 180 16.42 -1.76 -34.41
C ASN A 180 17.93 -1.82 -34.56
N THR A 181 18.66 -1.96 -33.45
CA THR A 181 20.12 -2.10 -33.45
C THR A 181 20.56 -3.35 -34.23
N ARG A 182 19.86 -4.48 -34.03
CA ARG A 182 20.10 -5.71 -34.79
C ARG A 182 19.85 -5.52 -36.28
N SER A 183 18.77 -4.83 -36.65
CA SER A 183 18.46 -4.53 -38.06
C SER A 183 19.56 -3.68 -38.67
N PHE A 184 19.96 -2.59 -38.01
CA PHE A 184 21.04 -1.73 -38.46
C PHE A 184 22.37 -2.49 -38.63
N PHE A 185 22.72 -3.33 -37.66
CA PHE A 185 23.92 -4.15 -37.74
C PHE A 185 23.85 -5.13 -38.91
N ASN A 186 22.70 -5.79 -39.12
CA ASN A 186 22.51 -6.71 -40.22
C ASN A 186 22.59 -6.00 -41.59
N ASP A 187 22.06 -4.78 -41.70
CA ASP A 187 22.18 -3.98 -42.91
C ASP A 187 23.63 -3.58 -43.21
N SER A 188 24.39 -3.21 -42.16
CA SER A 188 25.83 -2.91 -42.31
C SER A 188 26.62 -4.17 -42.68
N TYR A 189 26.36 -5.29 -42.01
CA TYR A 189 26.99 -6.58 -42.27
C TYR A 189 26.74 -7.05 -43.70
N THR A 190 25.49 -7.03 -44.17
CA THR A 190 25.14 -7.43 -45.54
C THR A 190 25.79 -6.51 -46.59
N LYS A 191 25.93 -5.21 -46.32
CA LYS A 191 26.71 -4.30 -47.19
C LYS A 191 28.19 -4.66 -47.24
N MET A 192 28.80 -4.99 -46.10
CA MET A 192 30.21 -5.42 -46.05
C MET A 192 30.42 -6.74 -46.79
N VAL A 193 29.52 -7.72 -46.62
CA VAL A 193 29.57 -9.00 -47.35
C VAL A 193 29.49 -8.76 -48.85
N LYS A 194 28.52 -7.96 -49.32
CA LYS A 194 28.41 -7.61 -50.75
C LYS A 194 29.66 -6.93 -51.29
N ARG A 195 30.29 -6.06 -50.50
CA ARG A 195 31.55 -5.41 -50.90
C ARG A 195 32.69 -6.42 -51.04
N LEU A 196 32.83 -7.34 -50.08
CA LEU A 196 33.82 -8.41 -50.15
C LEU A 196 33.59 -9.31 -51.36
N ASP A 197 32.34 -9.67 -51.66
CA ASP A 197 32.02 -10.48 -52.83
C ASP A 197 32.37 -9.76 -54.14
N ASN A 198 32.13 -8.45 -54.21
CA ASN A 198 32.51 -7.62 -55.36
C ASN A 198 34.04 -7.52 -55.51
N GLU A 199 34.77 -7.29 -54.42
CA GLU A 199 36.24 -7.23 -54.42
C GLU A 199 36.85 -8.59 -54.78
N ARG A 200 36.28 -9.69 -54.29
CA ARG A 200 36.66 -11.05 -54.68
C ARG A 200 36.45 -11.28 -56.17
N LYS A 201 35.30 -10.87 -56.71
CA LYS A 201 35.03 -10.99 -58.15
C LYS A 201 36.05 -10.18 -58.97
N TYR A 202 36.33 -8.94 -58.56
CA TYR A 202 37.36 -8.12 -59.20
C TYR A 202 38.75 -8.78 -59.18
N LEU A 203 39.14 -9.41 -58.07
CA LEU A 203 40.39 -10.16 -58.00
C LEU A 203 40.41 -11.36 -58.96
N ILE A 204 39.30 -12.09 -59.07
CA ILE A 204 39.18 -13.20 -60.04
C ILE A 204 39.33 -12.66 -61.47
N ASP A 205 38.61 -11.60 -61.82
CA ASP A 205 38.69 -10.97 -63.15
C ASP A 205 40.11 -10.48 -63.45
N LEU A 206 40.84 -9.95 -62.46
CA LEU A 206 42.23 -9.53 -62.61
C LEU A 206 43.19 -10.71 -62.84
N ILE A 207 42.96 -11.84 -62.14
CA ILE A 207 43.72 -13.07 -62.34
C ILE A 207 43.44 -13.63 -63.73
N GLU A 208 42.18 -13.70 -64.16
CA GLU A 208 41.81 -14.14 -65.50
C GLU A 208 42.44 -13.25 -66.58
N TYR A 209 42.42 -11.94 -66.39
CA TYR A 209 43.11 -10.99 -67.27
C TYR A 209 44.62 -11.28 -67.31
N ALA A 210 45.27 -11.43 -66.15
CA ALA A 210 46.70 -11.73 -66.09
C ALA A 210 47.03 -13.04 -66.81
N VAL A 211 46.29 -14.12 -66.54
CA VAL A 211 46.47 -15.41 -67.21
C VAL A 211 46.31 -15.27 -68.72
N SER A 212 45.26 -14.60 -69.20
CA SER A 212 45.07 -14.35 -70.62
C SER A 212 46.22 -13.56 -71.25
N THR A 213 46.76 -12.55 -70.55
CA THR A 213 47.93 -11.82 -71.03
C THR A 213 49.19 -12.69 -71.06
N TYR A 214 49.37 -13.59 -70.10
CA TYR A 214 50.49 -14.54 -70.10
C TYR A 214 50.39 -15.52 -71.27
N ASP A 215 49.20 -16.06 -71.54
CA ASP A 215 48.96 -16.95 -72.69
C ASP A 215 49.26 -16.22 -74.01
N ASN A 216 48.79 -14.99 -74.16
CA ASN A 216 49.12 -14.16 -75.32
C ASN A 216 50.63 -13.90 -75.46
N CYS A 217 51.33 -13.64 -74.35
CA CYS A 217 52.78 -13.49 -74.35
C CYS A 217 53.47 -14.77 -74.82
N ILE A 218 53.04 -15.94 -74.31
CA ILE A 218 53.58 -17.25 -74.73
C ILE A 218 53.40 -17.44 -76.23
N GLU A 219 52.21 -17.19 -76.78
CA GLU A 219 51.97 -17.28 -78.22
C GLU A 219 52.89 -16.36 -79.04
N VAL A 220 53.12 -15.13 -78.57
CA VAL A 220 54.02 -14.16 -79.23
C VAL A 220 55.47 -14.64 -79.16
N PHE A 221 55.91 -15.18 -78.01
CA PHE A 221 57.24 -15.75 -77.86
C PHE A 221 57.45 -16.94 -78.79
N GLU A 222 56.49 -17.85 -78.89
CA GLU A 222 56.54 -18.98 -79.82
C GLU A 222 56.62 -18.52 -81.27
N LYS A 223 55.77 -17.55 -81.68
CA LYS A 223 55.82 -16.95 -83.02
C LYS A 223 57.19 -16.32 -83.30
N ASN A 224 57.76 -15.61 -82.33
CA ASN A 224 59.08 -14.99 -82.47
C ASN A 224 60.18 -16.06 -82.61
N GLU A 225 60.14 -17.12 -81.80
CA GLU A 225 61.10 -18.22 -81.90
C GLU A 225 61.03 -18.92 -83.28
N LEU A 226 59.82 -19.14 -83.81
CA LEU A 226 59.62 -19.68 -85.15
C LEU A 226 60.20 -18.76 -86.24
N LEU A 227 59.99 -17.45 -86.13
CA LEU A 227 60.58 -16.46 -87.04
C LEU A 227 62.11 -16.47 -86.93
N ALA A 228 62.68 -16.46 -85.71
CA ALA A 228 64.11 -16.54 -85.50
C ALA A 228 64.73 -17.83 -86.09
N LYS A 229 64.05 -18.97 -85.96
CA LYS A 229 64.46 -20.23 -86.61
C LYS A 229 64.38 -20.15 -88.14
N ARG A 230 63.36 -19.49 -88.69
CA ARG A 230 63.23 -19.26 -90.14
C ARG A 230 64.35 -18.34 -90.64
N ASP A 231 64.60 -17.23 -89.98
CA ASP A 231 65.61 -16.25 -90.35
C ASP A 231 67.03 -16.82 -90.26
N ARG A 232 67.30 -17.68 -89.25
CA ARG A 232 68.57 -18.45 -89.20
C ARG A 232 68.72 -19.37 -90.40
N ARG A 233 67.69 -20.15 -90.74
CA ARG A 233 67.72 -21.06 -91.91
C ARG A 233 67.93 -20.28 -93.21
N GLU A 234 67.21 -19.17 -93.39
CA GLU A 234 67.38 -18.31 -94.55
C GLU A 234 68.76 -17.65 -94.59
N GLY A 235 69.29 -17.20 -93.44
CA GLY A 235 70.64 -16.68 -93.32
C GLY A 235 71.71 -17.72 -93.69
N ASP A 236 71.54 -18.97 -93.28
CA ASP A 236 72.45 -20.05 -93.64
C ASP A 236 72.36 -20.42 -95.13
N LEU A 237 71.16 -20.44 -95.71
CA LEU A 237 70.96 -20.58 -97.16
C LEU A 237 71.66 -19.46 -97.93
N ARG A 238 71.45 -18.19 -97.54
CA ARG A 238 72.12 -17.04 -98.15
C ARG A 238 73.64 -17.11 -98.02
N LYS A 239 74.19 -17.61 -96.90
CA LYS A 239 75.65 -17.85 -96.76
C LYS A 239 76.15 -18.90 -97.75
N VAL A 240 75.41 -20.00 -97.93
CA VAL A 240 75.77 -21.06 -98.90
C VAL A 240 75.71 -20.51 -100.33
N GLU A 241 74.66 -19.76 -100.68
CA GLU A 241 74.54 -19.09 -101.97
C GLU A 241 75.69 -18.10 -102.21
N MET A 242 76.02 -17.28 -101.21
CA MET A 242 77.14 -16.34 -101.24
C MET A 242 78.47 -17.07 -101.43
N GLN A 243 78.73 -18.16 -100.70
CA GLN A 243 79.92 -18.98 -100.92
C GLN A 243 79.95 -19.57 -102.34
N GLY A 244 78.80 -20.00 -102.87
CA GLY A 244 78.69 -20.48 -104.25
C GLY A 244 78.96 -19.39 -105.28
N LEU A 245 78.49 -18.16 -105.06
CA LEU A 245 78.81 -16.99 -105.89
C LEU A 245 80.29 -16.62 -105.79
N VAL A 246 80.85 -16.54 -104.60
CA VAL A 246 82.27 -16.24 -104.37
C VAL A 246 83.16 -17.30 -105.03
N ARG A 247 82.81 -18.59 -104.92
CA ARG A 247 83.55 -19.67 -105.62
C ARG A 247 83.47 -19.52 -107.13
N ARG A 248 82.31 -19.16 -107.69
CA ARG A 248 82.17 -18.89 -109.13
C ARG A 248 82.99 -17.67 -109.56
N ILE A 249 82.98 -16.59 -108.77
CA ILE A 249 83.81 -15.40 -109.03
C ILE A 249 85.28 -15.78 -108.95
N ALA A 250 85.72 -16.47 -107.88
CA ALA A 250 87.10 -16.92 -107.71
C ALA A 250 87.54 -17.81 -108.88
N ALA A 251 86.74 -18.80 -109.27
CA ALA A 251 87.02 -19.65 -110.43
C ALA A 251 87.07 -18.84 -111.73
N ASN A 252 86.19 -17.85 -111.93
CA ASN A 252 86.25 -16.96 -113.09
C ASN A 252 87.50 -16.06 -113.07
N THR A 253 87.89 -15.54 -111.91
CA THR A 253 89.12 -14.74 -111.75
C THR A 253 90.37 -15.58 -111.92
N GLU A 254 90.38 -16.83 -111.42
CA GLU A 254 91.47 -17.79 -111.61
C GLU A 254 91.56 -18.22 -113.07
N ASN A 255 90.42 -18.44 -113.74
CA ASN A 255 90.40 -18.69 -115.18
C ASN A 255 90.91 -17.47 -115.96
N ALA A 256 90.49 -16.25 -115.61
CA ALA A 256 90.99 -15.02 -116.23
C ALA A 256 92.49 -14.85 -115.99
N ALA A 257 92.96 -15.04 -114.76
CA ALA A 257 94.38 -15.02 -114.38
C ALA A 257 95.16 -16.17 -115.03
N PHE A 258 94.56 -17.34 -115.24
CA PHE A 258 95.15 -18.45 -115.97
C PHE A 258 95.26 -18.12 -117.46
N PHE A 259 94.26 -17.50 -118.08
CA PHE A 259 94.38 -16.99 -119.44
C PHE A 259 95.47 -15.92 -119.54
N GLU A 260 95.54 -15.00 -118.56
CA GLU A 260 96.57 -13.96 -118.48
C GLU A 260 97.98 -14.53 -118.23
N CYS A 261 98.09 -15.59 -117.42
CA CYS A 261 99.35 -16.25 -117.08
C CYS A 261 99.79 -17.22 -118.18
N LYS A 262 98.86 -17.91 -118.86
CA LYS A 262 99.12 -18.69 -120.08
C LYS A 262 99.55 -17.78 -121.23
N ALA A 263 99.10 -16.53 -121.25
CA ALA A 263 99.58 -15.50 -122.16
C ALA A 263 101.00 -14.98 -121.81
N LYS A 264 101.55 -15.33 -120.63
CA LYS A 264 102.92 -15.03 -120.22
C LYS A 264 103.82 -16.29 -120.39
N PRO A 265 105.06 -16.17 -120.89
CA PRO A 265 105.97 -17.31 -121.01
C PRO A 265 106.35 -17.86 -119.61
N ARG A 266 106.27 -19.18 -119.44
CA ARG A 266 106.39 -19.86 -118.13
C ARG A 266 107.83 -19.92 -117.60
N VAL A 267 108.01 -19.57 -116.32
CA VAL A 267 109.18 -19.91 -115.48
C VAL A 267 108.66 -20.68 -114.26
N LEU A 268 109.16 -21.90 -114.05
CA LEU A 268 108.77 -22.80 -112.95
C LEU A 268 109.58 -22.49 -111.69
N ALA A 269 108.92 -22.29 -110.55
CA ALA A 269 109.55 -22.33 -109.23
C ALA A 269 108.61 -23.02 -108.21
N ASP A 270 109.23 -23.84 -107.36
CA ASP A 270 108.60 -24.88 -106.53
C ASP A 270 108.06 -24.35 -105.17
N LEU A 271 106.95 -24.92 -104.69
CA LEU A 271 106.10 -24.35 -103.63
C LEU A 271 105.99 -25.28 -102.40
N GLN A 272 106.98 -25.24 -101.50
CA GLN A 272 107.00 -26.09 -100.29
C GLN A 272 107.42 -25.49 -98.90
N PRO A 273 107.73 -24.20 -98.66
CA PRO A 273 108.14 -23.76 -97.29
C PRO A 273 107.02 -23.31 -96.32
N LYS A 274 105.77 -23.10 -96.76
CA LYS A 274 104.74 -22.39 -95.96
C LYS A 274 103.96 -23.30 -94.99
N GLU A 275 103.77 -24.57 -95.34
CA GLU A 275 102.98 -25.55 -94.57
C GLU A 275 103.66 -25.98 -93.26
N TYR A 276 105.00 -26.09 -93.27
CA TYR A 276 105.76 -26.60 -92.12
C TYR A 276 105.68 -25.65 -90.90
N ARG A 277 105.71 -24.34 -91.14
CA ARG A 277 105.68 -23.31 -90.08
C ARG A 277 104.37 -23.27 -89.29
N ARG A 278 103.25 -23.69 -89.90
CA ARG A 278 101.93 -23.66 -89.25
C ARG A 278 101.77 -24.80 -88.24
N ARG A 279 102.31 -25.99 -88.55
CA ARG A 279 102.28 -27.17 -87.66
C ARG A 279 103.16 -26.97 -86.40
N GLU A 280 104.27 -26.25 -86.53
CA GLU A 280 105.19 -25.96 -85.43
C GLU A 280 104.54 -25.09 -84.34
N LYS A 281 103.83 -24.02 -84.73
CA LYS A 281 103.14 -23.11 -83.79
C LYS A 281 102.06 -23.82 -82.97
N PHE A 282 101.24 -24.64 -83.63
CA PHE A 282 100.17 -25.39 -82.95
C PHE A 282 100.72 -26.34 -81.87
N ARG A 283 101.84 -27.02 -82.17
CA ARG A 283 102.54 -27.90 -81.21
C ARG A 283 103.16 -27.13 -80.03
N SER A 284 103.54 -25.86 -80.21
CA SER A 284 104.11 -25.04 -79.14
C SER A 284 103.04 -24.62 -78.12
N GLU A 285 101.87 -24.18 -78.58
CA GLU A 285 100.78 -23.72 -77.71
C GLU A 285 100.18 -24.84 -76.86
N HIS A 286 99.99 -26.04 -77.43
CA HIS A 286 99.49 -27.19 -76.68
C HIS A 286 100.46 -27.64 -75.59
N ARG A 287 101.78 -27.60 -75.87
CA ARG A 287 102.81 -27.90 -74.86
C ARG A 287 102.76 -26.95 -73.67
N LYS A 288 102.51 -25.66 -73.89
CA LYS A 288 102.36 -24.67 -72.80
C LYS A 288 101.16 -24.98 -71.89
N LYS A 289 100.01 -25.36 -72.46
CA LYS A 289 98.81 -25.72 -71.67
C LYS A 289 99.03 -27.00 -70.85
N VAL A 290 99.64 -28.02 -71.45
CA VAL A 290 99.95 -29.27 -70.74
C VAL A 290 100.89 -29.01 -69.56
N ASN A 291 101.93 -28.19 -69.76
CA ASN A 291 102.85 -27.83 -68.68
C ASN A 291 102.16 -27.04 -67.55
N LEU A 292 101.20 -26.17 -67.87
CA LEU A 292 100.41 -25.45 -66.86
C LEU A 292 99.58 -26.42 -66.01
N TYR A 293 98.84 -27.34 -66.64
CA TYR A 293 98.03 -28.31 -65.91
C TYR A 293 98.87 -29.25 -65.05
N ASP A 294 100.04 -29.68 -65.54
CA ASP A 294 100.99 -30.48 -64.77
C ASP A 294 101.53 -29.69 -63.55
N SER A 295 101.77 -28.39 -63.70
CA SER A 295 102.19 -27.52 -62.59
C SER A 295 101.11 -27.37 -61.51
N VAL A 296 99.84 -27.24 -61.91
CA VAL A 296 98.70 -27.13 -61.00
C VAL A 296 98.47 -28.45 -60.26
N LEU A 297 98.53 -29.58 -60.96
CA LEU A 297 98.43 -30.91 -60.36
C LEU A 297 99.55 -31.18 -59.35
N LYS A 298 100.78 -30.75 -59.66
CA LYS A 298 101.91 -30.86 -58.72
C LYS A 298 101.70 -30.01 -57.46
N LYS A 299 101.16 -28.78 -57.60
CA LYS A 299 100.83 -27.92 -56.46
C LYS A 299 99.72 -28.52 -55.59
N ILE A 300 98.68 -29.08 -56.21
CA ILE A 300 97.58 -29.74 -55.48
C ILE A 300 98.11 -30.95 -54.71
N LYS A 301 98.90 -31.82 -55.35
CA LYS A 301 99.54 -32.98 -54.69
C LYS A 301 100.46 -32.58 -53.54
N ALA A 302 101.20 -31.48 -53.68
CA ALA A 302 102.06 -30.96 -52.63
C ALA A 302 101.25 -30.45 -51.43
N PHE A 303 100.12 -29.77 -51.68
CA PHE A 303 99.23 -29.25 -50.63
C PHE A 303 98.51 -30.37 -49.87
N THR A 304 98.05 -31.42 -50.55
CA THR A 304 97.33 -32.55 -49.94
C THR A 304 98.23 -33.67 -49.43
N ALA A 305 99.55 -33.53 -49.62
CA ALA A 305 100.59 -34.50 -49.27
C ALA A 305 100.28 -35.95 -49.74
N SER A 306 99.66 -36.10 -50.91
CA SER A 306 99.25 -37.40 -51.46
C SER A 306 99.96 -37.72 -52.77
N ARG A 307 100.29 -39.00 -52.98
CA ARG A 307 101.06 -39.44 -54.16
C ARG A 307 100.16 -39.73 -55.36
N ASN A 308 98.93 -40.17 -55.11
CA ASN A 308 97.94 -40.54 -56.12
C ASN A 308 96.78 -39.53 -56.22
N VAL A 309 96.27 -39.30 -57.43
CA VAL A 309 95.15 -38.37 -57.68
C VAL A 309 93.84 -38.88 -57.07
N ALA A 310 93.65 -40.21 -57.00
CA ALA A 310 92.47 -40.80 -56.35
C ALA A 310 92.39 -40.45 -54.85
N GLU A 311 93.52 -40.48 -54.13
CA GLU A 311 93.58 -40.09 -52.71
C GLU A 311 93.30 -38.60 -52.50
N VAL A 312 93.64 -37.74 -53.48
CA VAL A 312 93.29 -36.30 -53.44
C VAL A 312 91.77 -36.12 -53.49
N ILE A 313 91.10 -36.86 -54.39
CA ILE A 313 89.66 -36.77 -54.60
C ILE A 313 88.91 -37.27 -53.37
N GLU A 314 89.35 -38.39 -52.78
CA GLU A 314 88.73 -38.95 -51.57
C GLU A 314 88.84 -37.99 -50.38
N LYS A 315 90.03 -37.43 -50.12
CA LYS A 315 90.22 -36.41 -49.08
C LYS A 315 89.40 -35.14 -49.34
N PHE A 316 89.22 -34.73 -50.60
CA PHE A 316 88.37 -33.60 -50.94
C PHE A 316 86.90 -33.89 -50.66
N ASN A 317 86.41 -35.07 -51.02
CA ASN A 317 85.03 -35.48 -50.74
C ASN A 317 84.76 -35.58 -49.24
N GLU A 318 85.71 -36.10 -48.46
CA GLU A 318 85.61 -36.13 -46.99
C GLU A 318 85.56 -34.72 -46.40
N GLN A 319 86.42 -33.81 -46.86
CA GLN A 319 86.41 -32.41 -46.45
C GLN A 319 85.12 -31.71 -46.87
N GLU A 320 84.64 -31.92 -48.09
CA GLU A 320 83.39 -31.36 -48.59
C GLU A 320 82.19 -31.84 -47.77
N SER A 321 82.13 -33.13 -47.43
CA SER A 321 81.10 -33.70 -46.54
C SER A 321 81.13 -33.09 -45.14
N LEU A 322 82.34 -32.88 -44.59
CA LEU A 322 82.53 -32.21 -43.30
C LEU A 322 82.08 -30.75 -43.36
N TYR A 323 82.46 -30.01 -44.41
CA TYR A 323 82.05 -28.63 -44.61
C TYR A 323 80.55 -28.50 -44.84
N TYR A 324 79.92 -29.43 -45.55
CA TYR A 324 78.48 -29.48 -45.73
C TYR A 324 77.76 -29.70 -44.38
N SER A 325 78.31 -30.58 -43.53
CA SER A 325 77.78 -30.81 -42.18
C SER A 325 77.90 -29.55 -41.31
N TYR A 326 79.05 -28.86 -41.34
CA TYR A 326 79.21 -27.58 -40.62
C TYR A 326 78.28 -26.49 -41.15
N PHE A 327 78.08 -26.42 -42.46
CA PHE A 327 77.16 -25.47 -43.07
C PHE A 327 75.72 -25.71 -42.63
N ASN A 328 75.27 -26.97 -42.63
CA ASN A 328 73.94 -27.35 -42.15
C ASN A 328 73.76 -27.01 -40.67
N TYR A 329 74.74 -27.35 -39.83
CA TYR A 329 74.72 -26.98 -38.41
C TYR A 329 74.65 -25.47 -38.20
N ASN A 330 75.42 -24.69 -38.97
CA ASN A 330 75.39 -23.23 -38.89
C ASN A 330 74.05 -22.65 -39.33
N ASN A 331 73.41 -23.25 -40.34
CA ASN A 331 72.07 -22.87 -40.78
C ASN A 331 71.00 -23.19 -39.72
N GLU A 332 71.03 -24.39 -39.12
CA GLU A 332 70.14 -24.73 -38.00
C GLU A 332 70.34 -23.79 -36.82
N MET A 333 71.60 -23.50 -36.46
CA MET A 333 71.89 -22.56 -35.38
C MET A 333 71.36 -21.16 -35.70
N SER A 334 71.56 -20.68 -36.94
CA SER A 334 71.03 -19.40 -37.39
C SER A 334 69.49 -19.38 -37.32
N TYR A 335 68.85 -20.46 -37.73
CA TYR A 335 67.40 -20.63 -37.60
C TYR A 335 66.96 -20.56 -36.14
N HIS A 336 67.61 -21.29 -35.23
CA HIS A 336 67.31 -21.23 -33.80
C HIS A 336 67.52 -19.84 -33.21
N VAL A 337 68.57 -19.12 -33.61
CA VAL A 337 68.80 -17.72 -33.20
C VAL A 337 67.67 -16.82 -33.69
N THR A 338 67.21 -16.98 -34.94
CA THR A 338 66.07 -16.19 -35.43
C THR A 338 64.77 -16.50 -34.68
N LEU A 339 64.53 -17.78 -34.36
CA LEU A 339 63.35 -18.19 -33.59
C LEU A 339 63.38 -17.62 -32.16
N LEU A 340 64.53 -17.69 -31.49
CA LEU A 340 64.74 -17.10 -30.18
C LEU A 340 64.57 -15.58 -30.21
N ASN A 341 65.13 -14.90 -31.22
CA ASN A 341 64.98 -13.46 -31.36
C ASN A 341 63.52 -13.07 -31.60
N ASN A 342 62.79 -13.83 -32.42
CA ASN A 342 61.35 -13.62 -32.62
C ASN A 342 60.56 -13.80 -31.31
N SER A 343 60.90 -14.83 -30.52
CA SER A 343 60.29 -15.06 -29.20
C SER A 343 60.58 -13.92 -28.23
N VAL A 344 61.84 -13.47 -28.16
CA VAL A 344 62.26 -12.32 -27.34
C VAL A 344 61.52 -11.05 -27.76
N ASN A 345 61.40 -10.80 -29.07
CA ASN A 345 60.65 -9.65 -29.58
C ASN A 345 59.16 -9.75 -29.25
N HIS A 346 58.57 -10.95 -29.26
CA HIS A 346 57.20 -11.17 -28.81
C HIS A 346 57.05 -10.83 -27.33
N LEU A 347 57.91 -11.37 -26.48
CA LEU A 347 57.91 -11.08 -25.04
C LEU A 347 58.08 -9.59 -24.75
N PHE A 348 58.93 -8.88 -25.50
CA PHE A 348 59.07 -7.43 -25.35
C PHE A 348 57.79 -6.68 -25.74
N ARG A 349 57.09 -7.09 -26.80
CA ARG A 349 55.79 -6.51 -27.15
C ARG A 349 54.75 -6.74 -26.06
N ASP A 350 54.72 -7.94 -25.49
CA ASP A 350 53.80 -8.28 -24.40
C ASP A 350 54.09 -7.43 -23.15
N ILE A 351 55.37 -7.27 -22.78
CA ILE A 351 55.78 -6.41 -21.67
C ILE A 351 55.34 -4.97 -21.90
N ILE A 352 55.50 -4.45 -23.12
CA ILE A 352 55.05 -3.09 -23.47
C ILE A 352 53.52 -2.98 -23.39
N SER A 353 52.79 -3.97 -23.90
CA SER A 353 51.32 -4.00 -23.81
C SER A 353 50.85 -3.98 -22.36
N LEU A 354 51.38 -4.89 -21.53
CA LEU A 354 51.05 -4.97 -20.10
C LEU A 354 51.41 -3.69 -19.36
N ARG A 355 52.53 -3.05 -19.70
CA ARG A 355 52.91 -1.76 -19.11
C ARG A 355 51.91 -0.66 -19.48
N ASN A 356 51.50 -0.59 -20.75
CA ASN A 356 50.52 0.40 -21.21
C ASN A 356 49.15 0.16 -20.58
N GLU A 357 48.70 -1.08 -20.51
CA GLU A 357 47.47 -1.46 -19.80
C GLU A 357 47.53 -1.03 -18.34
N ASN A 358 48.63 -1.31 -17.64
CA ASN A 358 48.78 -0.93 -16.23
C ASN A 358 48.77 0.60 -16.03
N VAL A 359 49.46 1.35 -16.90
CA VAL A 359 49.44 2.83 -16.87
C VAL A 359 48.02 3.35 -17.11
N ASN A 360 47.30 2.81 -18.09
CA ASN A 360 45.92 3.20 -18.39
C ASN A 360 44.99 2.86 -17.21
N THR A 361 45.13 1.68 -16.59
CA THR A 361 44.32 1.32 -15.42
C THR A 361 44.61 2.21 -14.22
N LEU A 362 45.87 2.56 -14.00
CA LEU A 362 46.26 3.44 -12.91
C LEU A 362 45.71 4.86 -13.14
N GLN A 363 45.82 5.37 -14.37
CA GLN A 363 45.27 6.67 -14.71
C GLN A 363 43.75 6.71 -14.52
N TRP A 364 43.03 5.67 -14.97
CA TRP A 364 41.59 5.55 -14.75
C TRP A 364 41.24 5.50 -13.25
N GLN A 365 42.02 4.77 -12.44
CA GLN A 365 41.82 4.73 -10.99
C GLN A 365 42.04 6.10 -10.35
N ILE A 366 43.06 6.85 -10.76
CA ILE A 366 43.34 8.19 -10.25
C ILE A 366 42.20 9.16 -10.63
N GLU A 367 41.73 9.11 -11.88
CA GLU A 367 40.61 9.93 -12.36
C GLU A 367 39.32 9.60 -11.59
N GLU A 368 39.06 8.33 -11.33
CA GLU A 368 37.88 7.90 -10.57
C GLU A 368 37.97 8.30 -9.09
N ILE A 369 39.15 8.18 -8.47
CA ILE A 369 39.38 8.67 -7.10
C ILE A 369 39.14 10.18 -7.03
N ALA A 370 39.72 10.96 -7.95
CA ALA A 370 39.53 12.41 -8.00
C ALA A 370 38.04 12.79 -8.18
N ARG A 371 37.30 12.03 -9.00
CA ARG A 371 35.85 12.21 -9.18
C ARG A 371 35.09 11.92 -7.89
N LEU A 372 35.43 10.83 -7.19
CA LEU A 372 34.79 10.46 -5.92
C LEU A 372 35.12 11.48 -4.81
N GLU A 373 36.35 11.95 -4.72
CA GLU A 373 36.78 13.00 -3.80
C GLU A 373 35.99 14.30 -4.04
N GLY A 374 35.82 14.70 -5.31
CA GLY A 374 35.00 15.85 -5.68
C GLY A 374 33.53 15.70 -5.27
N LEU A 375 32.97 14.50 -5.42
CA LEU A 375 31.59 14.21 -5.00
C LEU A 375 31.46 14.29 -3.47
N VAL A 376 32.42 13.70 -2.73
CA VAL A 376 32.45 13.75 -1.26
C VAL A 376 32.57 15.19 -0.77
N ALA A 377 33.46 16.00 -1.36
CA ALA A 377 33.62 17.41 -1.02
C ALA A 377 32.31 18.20 -1.25
N ALA A 378 31.66 18.03 -2.41
CA ALA A 378 30.38 18.68 -2.69
C ALA A 378 29.26 18.24 -1.73
N LYS A 379 29.25 16.97 -1.32
CA LYS A 379 28.30 16.47 -0.31
C LYS A 379 28.60 16.98 1.08
N GLN A 380 29.87 17.12 1.46
CA GLN A 380 30.26 17.73 2.72
C GLN A 380 29.83 19.20 2.78
N GLU A 381 30.07 19.98 1.73
CA GLU A 381 29.62 21.38 1.63
C GLU A 381 28.09 21.51 1.67
N SER A 382 27.37 20.61 0.97
CA SER A 382 25.91 20.55 1.07
C SER A 382 25.43 20.17 2.48
N ASN A 383 26.21 19.37 3.23
CA ASN A 383 25.83 18.98 4.58
C ASN A 383 26.13 20.09 5.60
N THR A 384 27.26 20.80 5.46
CA THR A 384 27.58 21.96 6.30
C THR A 384 26.54 23.05 6.15
N THR A 385 26.13 23.38 4.91
CA THR A 385 25.06 24.35 4.66
C THR A 385 23.72 23.93 5.27
N LEU A 386 23.37 22.63 5.22
CA LEU A 386 22.16 22.12 5.88
C LEU A 386 22.24 22.18 7.41
N VAL A 387 23.41 21.90 7.99
CA VAL A 387 23.64 22.02 9.44
C VAL A 387 23.54 23.48 9.87
N GLU A 388 24.15 24.41 9.14
CA GLU A 388 24.03 25.85 9.41
C GLU A 388 22.57 26.33 9.32
N LEU A 389 21.83 25.90 8.30
CA LEU A 389 20.40 26.21 8.19
C LEU A 389 19.58 25.62 9.33
N ARG A 390 19.88 24.38 9.76
CA ARG A 390 19.23 23.75 10.91
C ARG A 390 19.50 24.56 12.18
N ASP A 391 20.76 24.90 12.45
CA ASP A 391 21.17 25.63 13.64
C ASP A 391 20.55 27.03 13.68
N ASN A 392 20.49 27.72 12.53
CA ASN A 392 19.80 29.01 12.40
C ASN A 392 18.30 28.89 12.68
N ASN A 393 17.64 27.85 12.16
CA ASN A 393 16.21 27.62 12.41
C ASN A 393 15.92 27.23 13.86
N GLU A 394 16.80 26.46 14.49
CA GLU A 394 16.71 26.08 15.89
C GLU A 394 16.88 27.32 16.80
N ALA A 395 17.88 28.17 16.52
CA ALA A 395 18.07 29.43 17.24
C ALA A 395 16.88 30.39 17.06
N LEU A 396 16.33 30.50 15.85
CA LEU A 396 15.13 31.31 15.59
C LEU A 396 13.92 30.77 16.35
N LEU A 397 13.74 29.46 16.37
CA LEU A 397 12.67 28.82 17.12
C LEU A 397 12.82 29.03 18.62
N GLU A 398 14.02 28.89 19.18
CA GLU A 398 14.29 29.19 20.59
C GLU A 398 14.00 30.66 20.93
N SER A 399 14.40 31.59 20.05
CA SER A 399 14.08 33.01 20.20
C SER A 399 12.57 33.27 20.21
N LEU A 400 11.80 32.61 19.32
CA LEU A 400 10.35 32.71 19.29
C LEU A 400 9.70 32.12 20.55
N LEU A 401 10.17 30.95 21.03
CA LEU A 401 9.66 30.35 22.26
C LEU A 401 9.94 31.21 23.49
N GLN A 402 11.14 31.79 23.58
CA GLN A 402 11.49 32.76 24.62
C GLN A 402 10.65 34.04 24.51
N GLY A 403 10.40 34.54 23.29
CA GLY A 403 9.53 35.68 23.04
C GLY A 403 8.08 35.43 23.50
N VAL A 404 7.56 34.23 23.26
CA VAL A 404 6.24 33.86 23.79
C VAL A 404 6.28 33.76 25.32
N GLU A 405 7.35 33.23 25.91
CA GLU A 405 7.50 33.17 27.36
C GLU A 405 7.58 34.56 28.01
N THR A 406 8.24 35.54 27.38
CA THR A 406 8.29 36.92 27.89
C THR A 406 6.93 37.60 27.81
N ILE A 407 6.19 37.45 26.71
CA ILE A 407 4.82 37.97 26.60
C ILE A 407 3.91 37.31 27.65
N CYS A 408 4.07 35.99 27.88
CA CYS A 408 3.33 35.29 28.93
C CYS A 408 3.59 35.86 30.33
N LYS A 409 4.84 36.28 30.61
CA LYS A 409 5.21 36.96 31.86
C LYS A 409 4.63 38.37 31.94
N ILE A 410 4.66 39.15 30.86
CA ILE A 410 4.11 40.51 30.81
C ILE A 410 2.59 40.52 31.05
N CYS A 411 1.86 39.56 30.45
CA CYS A 411 0.40 39.47 30.60
C CYS A 411 -0.06 38.85 31.93
N ASN A 412 0.86 38.49 32.84
CA ASN A 412 0.58 37.82 34.13
C ASN A 412 -0.38 36.62 33.97
N LEU A 413 -0.03 35.69 33.07
CA LEU A 413 -0.79 34.47 32.85
C LEU A 413 -0.73 33.56 34.08
N ASP A 414 -1.89 33.15 34.57
CA ASP A 414 -1.99 32.16 35.63
C ASP A 414 -1.55 30.79 35.10
N LYS A 415 -0.44 30.27 35.64
CA LYS A 415 0.15 28.98 35.26
C LYS A 415 -0.45 27.81 36.05
N SER A 416 -1.32 28.08 37.02
CA SER A 416 -2.03 27.07 37.84
C SER A 416 -2.76 25.99 37.03
N PRO A 417 -3.55 26.30 35.96
CA PRO A 417 -4.27 25.28 35.19
C PRO A 417 -3.36 24.37 34.35
N PHE A 418 -2.11 24.77 34.14
CA PHE A 418 -1.15 24.00 33.35
C PHE A 418 -0.35 22.99 34.19
N LYS A 419 -0.16 23.24 35.49
CA LYS A 419 0.57 22.33 36.42
C LYS A 419 0.05 20.88 36.46
N PRO A 420 -1.27 20.60 36.56
CA PRO A 420 -1.75 19.22 36.60
C PRO A 420 -1.71 18.50 35.24
N LEU A 421 -1.72 19.23 34.12
CA LEU A 421 -1.72 18.65 32.77
C LEU A 421 -0.32 18.47 32.16
N LEU A 422 0.66 19.26 32.60
CA LEU A 422 1.97 19.36 31.94
C LEU A 422 3.16 19.02 32.86
N GLY A 423 2.93 18.72 34.15
CA GLY A 423 3.99 18.39 35.10
C GLY A 423 4.99 19.54 35.33
N ASP A 424 6.27 19.22 35.57
CA ASP A 424 7.39 20.18 35.76
C ASP A 424 7.78 20.98 34.48
N HIS A 425 6.89 21.08 33.50
CA HIS A 425 7.12 21.87 32.29
C HIS A 425 6.56 23.29 32.44
N ASN A 426 7.19 24.08 33.32
CA ASN A 426 6.89 25.51 33.53
C ASN A 426 7.37 26.44 32.39
N HIS A 427 8.05 25.89 31.38
CA HIS A 427 8.61 26.59 30.22
C HIS A 427 7.81 26.32 28.94
N VAL A 428 7.81 27.28 28.03
CA VAL A 428 7.14 27.16 26.72
C VAL A 428 7.98 26.27 25.81
N LYS A 429 7.54 25.04 25.57
CA LYS A 429 8.12 24.11 24.59
C LYS A 429 7.22 24.00 23.36
N LEU A 430 7.75 23.56 22.22
CA LEU A 430 7.00 23.27 20.98
C LEU A 430 5.67 22.52 21.23
N VAL A 431 5.71 21.47 22.06
CA VAL A 431 4.54 20.62 22.38
C VAL A 431 3.46 21.39 23.15
N ASN A 432 3.87 22.40 23.92
CA ASN A 432 3.01 23.13 24.86
C ASN A 432 2.62 24.52 24.32
N LEU A 433 3.29 24.98 23.27
CA LEU A 433 3.15 26.33 22.69
C LEU A 433 1.71 26.67 22.37
N GLN A 434 0.98 25.78 21.70
CA GLN A 434 -0.41 26.02 21.31
C GLN A 434 -1.32 26.25 22.52
N ARG A 435 -1.04 25.58 23.65
CA ARG A 435 -1.82 25.72 24.89
C ARG A 435 -1.50 27.04 25.59
N PHE A 436 -0.22 27.42 25.62
CA PHE A 436 0.20 28.73 26.13
C PHE A 436 -0.39 29.88 25.30
N LEU A 437 -0.38 29.79 23.96
CA LEU A 437 -0.98 30.79 23.08
C LEU A 437 -2.49 30.92 23.30
N LYS A 438 -3.21 29.80 23.45
CA LYS A 438 -4.65 29.83 23.71
C LYS A 438 -5.00 30.49 25.06
N ALA A 439 -4.22 30.22 26.10
CA ALA A 439 -4.40 30.89 27.38
C ALA A 439 -4.01 32.37 27.32
N LEU A 440 -2.95 32.70 26.58
CA LEU A 440 -2.55 34.08 26.33
C LEU A 440 -3.65 34.85 25.60
N GLU A 441 -4.23 34.25 24.58
CA GLU A 441 -5.36 34.79 23.83
C GLU A 441 -6.56 35.08 24.73
N THR A 442 -7.00 34.10 25.53
CA THR A 442 -8.10 34.30 26.49
C THR A 442 -7.78 35.41 27.49
N ARG A 443 -6.56 35.44 28.04
CA ARG A 443 -6.14 36.48 28.98
C ARG A 443 -6.11 37.87 28.33
N VAL A 444 -5.61 37.99 27.11
CA VAL A 444 -5.60 39.26 26.36
C VAL A 444 -7.02 39.72 26.08
N TYR A 445 -7.93 38.82 25.70
CA TYR A 445 -9.35 39.15 25.56
C TYR A 445 -9.99 39.59 26.88
N ASP A 446 -9.64 38.96 28.01
CA ASP A 446 -10.15 39.38 29.32
C ASP A 446 -9.66 40.78 29.69
N VAL A 447 -8.37 41.09 29.46
CA VAL A 447 -7.83 42.45 29.67
C VAL A 447 -8.53 43.45 28.75
N LEU A 448 -8.70 43.10 27.46
CA LEU A 448 -9.37 43.93 26.48
C LEU A 448 -10.81 44.23 26.89
N ALA A 449 -11.55 43.21 27.36
CA ALA A 449 -12.92 43.34 27.83
C ALA A 449 -13.00 44.20 29.11
N CYS A 450 -12.07 44.03 30.05
CA CYS A 450 -11.98 44.85 31.26
C CYS A 450 -11.71 46.33 30.93
N VAL A 451 -10.74 46.62 30.05
CA VAL A 451 -10.43 47.99 29.62
C VAL A 451 -11.62 48.60 28.86
N TYR A 452 -12.22 47.85 27.93
CA TYR A 452 -13.41 48.26 27.18
C TYR A 452 -14.60 48.62 28.11
N ALA A 453 -14.79 47.87 29.19
CA ALA A 453 -15.83 48.12 30.19
C ALA A 453 -15.49 49.31 31.11
N GLN A 454 -14.23 49.45 31.53
CA GLN A 454 -13.78 50.58 32.36
C GLN A 454 -13.86 51.91 31.62
N GLU A 455 -13.38 51.99 30.38
CA GLU A 455 -13.42 53.21 29.55
C GLU A 455 -14.86 53.69 29.27
N ARG A 456 -15.86 52.81 29.31
CA ARG A 456 -17.29 53.16 29.17
C ARG A 456 -17.99 53.44 30.50
N HIS A 457 -17.39 53.06 31.62
CA HIS A 457 -17.90 53.38 32.96
C HIS A 457 -17.45 54.77 33.44
N ASP A 458 -16.26 55.22 33.03
CA ASP A 458 -15.74 56.56 33.35
C ASP A 458 -16.39 57.63 32.47
N LYS A 459 -17.16 58.53 33.08
CA LYS A 459 -17.93 59.58 32.39
C LYS A 459 -17.10 60.81 31.94
N ASP A 460 -15.78 60.81 32.19
CA ASP A 460 -14.90 61.96 31.93
C ASP A 460 -13.98 61.79 30.71
N VAL A 461 -14.10 60.69 29.95
CA VAL A 461 -13.30 60.49 28.73
C VAL A 461 -13.96 61.19 27.54
N LYS A 462 -13.30 62.25 27.05
CA LYS A 462 -13.70 62.96 25.83
C LYS A 462 -13.74 61.97 24.66
N GLN A 463 -14.77 62.12 23.84
CA GLN A 463 -15.31 61.18 22.85
C GLN A 463 -14.37 60.71 21.70
N PHE A 464 -13.05 60.90 21.79
CA PHE A 464 -12.11 60.61 20.70
C PHE A 464 -10.82 59.84 21.06
N ASP A 465 -10.59 59.43 22.32
CA ASP A 465 -9.42 58.58 22.66
C ASP A 465 -9.86 57.31 23.42
N TYR A 466 -10.67 56.46 22.78
CA TYR A 466 -10.82 55.08 23.25
C TYR A 466 -9.62 54.25 22.77
N VAL A 467 -8.90 53.59 23.68
CA VAL A 467 -7.81 52.68 23.30
C VAL A 467 -8.37 51.44 22.59
N VAL A 468 -9.62 51.06 22.91
CA VAL A 468 -10.33 49.94 22.29
C VAL A 468 -11.66 50.42 21.70
N SER A 469 -11.68 50.66 20.39
CA SER A 469 -12.86 51.15 19.67
C SER A 469 -13.99 50.10 19.61
N ASN A 470 -13.68 48.89 19.14
CA ASN A 470 -14.62 47.75 19.05
C ASN A 470 -14.00 46.49 19.66
N ALA A 471 -14.72 45.81 20.56
CA ALA A 471 -14.37 44.50 21.08
C ALA A 471 -15.29 43.44 20.46
N GLU A 472 -15.03 43.09 19.20
CA GLU A 472 -15.73 41.99 18.53
C GLU A 472 -14.93 40.70 18.73
N LYS A 473 -15.59 39.64 19.22
CA LYS A 473 -14.99 38.31 19.30
C LYS A 473 -14.85 37.80 17.86
N THR A 474 -13.65 37.77 17.31
CA THR A 474 -13.42 37.20 15.98
C THR A 474 -13.85 35.73 16.01
N CYS A 475 -14.80 35.38 15.14
CA CYS A 475 -15.55 34.14 15.15
C CYS A 475 -14.68 32.89 15.36
N GLU A 476 -15.02 32.07 16.37
CA GLU A 476 -14.46 30.72 16.58
C GLU A 476 -14.95 29.69 15.53
N ALA A 477 -15.90 30.07 14.66
CA ALA A 477 -16.41 29.22 13.59
C ALA A 477 -15.99 29.74 12.22
N MET A 478 -15.55 28.81 11.35
CA MET A 478 -15.37 29.09 9.92
C MET A 478 -16.64 29.73 9.37
N THR A 479 -16.49 30.86 8.68
CA THR A 479 -17.56 31.48 7.92
C THR A 479 -18.14 30.42 6.98
N HIS A 480 -19.44 30.14 7.09
CA HIS A 480 -20.08 29.12 6.26
C HIS A 480 -19.96 29.57 4.80
N LEU A 481 -19.60 28.66 3.88
CA LEU A 481 -19.39 28.99 2.47
C LEU A 481 -20.61 29.69 1.84
N ASP A 482 -21.79 29.39 2.38
CA ASP A 482 -23.10 29.94 1.98
C ASP A 482 -23.24 31.44 2.27
N ASP A 483 -22.48 31.99 3.23
CA ASP A 483 -22.49 33.43 3.56
C ASP A 483 -21.54 34.24 2.65
N ILE A 484 -20.58 33.57 2.01
CA ILE A 484 -19.60 34.18 1.08
C ILE A 484 -20.12 34.10 -0.36
N VAL A 485 -20.83 33.01 -0.69
CA VAL A 485 -21.32 32.75 -2.04
C VAL A 485 -22.86 32.73 -2.01
N LEU A 486 -23.49 33.85 -2.40
CA LEU A 486 -24.95 34.02 -2.40
C LEU A 486 -25.72 32.96 -3.22
N THR A 487 -25.06 32.25 -4.15
CA THR A 487 -25.67 31.18 -4.96
C THR A 487 -24.67 30.09 -5.32
N GLN A 488 -25.10 28.82 -5.29
CA GLN A 488 -24.31 27.70 -5.81
C GLN A 488 -24.11 27.85 -7.33
N GLN A 489 -22.90 27.57 -7.83
CA GLN A 489 -22.60 27.58 -9.26
C GLN A 489 -23.52 26.62 -10.01
N CYS A 490 -24.06 27.05 -11.15
CA CYS A 490 -24.89 26.19 -12.00
C CYS A 490 -24.12 24.90 -12.40
N PRO A 491 -24.68 23.69 -12.20
CA PRO A 491 -24.00 22.43 -12.49
C PRO A 491 -23.49 22.33 -13.93
N GLU A 492 -24.28 22.80 -14.91
CA GLU A 492 -23.89 22.77 -16.32
C GLU A 492 -22.77 23.76 -16.64
N CYS A 493 -22.72 24.93 -15.98
CA CYS A 493 -21.61 25.86 -16.13
C CYS A 493 -20.32 25.29 -15.52
N ALA A 494 -20.43 24.60 -14.38
CA ALA A 494 -19.31 23.92 -13.74
C ALA A 494 -18.78 22.75 -14.59
N GLU A 495 -19.68 21.96 -15.22
CA GLU A 495 -19.30 20.87 -16.13
C GLU A 495 -18.63 21.40 -17.40
N THR A 496 -19.15 22.48 -17.98
CA THR A 496 -18.54 23.13 -19.16
C THR A 496 -17.15 23.67 -18.82
N ASP A 497 -16.97 24.25 -17.63
CA ASP A 497 -15.68 24.73 -17.14
C ASP A 497 -14.69 23.59 -16.86
N ALA A 498 -15.15 22.47 -16.29
CA ALA A 498 -14.32 21.29 -16.04
C ALA A 498 -13.85 20.62 -17.35
N GLN A 499 -14.66 20.67 -18.39
CA GLN A 499 -14.34 20.09 -19.70
C GLN A 499 -13.56 21.06 -20.61
N ASN A 500 -13.39 22.33 -20.23
CA ASN A 500 -12.77 23.38 -21.05
C ASN A 500 -13.32 23.43 -22.49
N ILE A 501 -14.62 23.18 -22.64
CA ILE A 501 -15.29 23.17 -23.93
C ILE A 501 -15.56 24.63 -24.30
N GLU A 502 -15.07 25.06 -25.46
CA GLU A 502 -15.48 26.33 -26.05
C GLU A 502 -16.97 26.22 -26.45
N GLU A 503 -17.76 27.26 -26.14
CA GLU A 503 -19.20 27.31 -26.44
C GLU A 503 -19.47 27.06 -27.93
N GLY A 504 -19.64 25.79 -28.31
CA GLY A 504 -19.99 25.39 -29.68
C GLY A 504 -19.29 24.16 -30.28
N GLY A 505 -18.45 23.41 -29.55
CA GLY A 505 -17.74 22.25 -30.12
C GLY A 505 -17.86 20.94 -29.33
N ASP A 506 -18.37 19.88 -29.97
CA ASP A 506 -18.51 18.52 -29.41
C ASP A 506 -17.18 17.75 -29.21
N LEU A 507 -16.00 18.35 -29.48
CA LEU A 507 -14.70 17.69 -29.32
C LEU A 507 -13.66 18.61 -28.67
N SER A 508 -13.13 18.21 -27.51
CA SER A 508 -11.99 18.85 -26.84
C SER A 508 -10.71 18.02 -26.95
N TYR A 509 -9.60 18.62 -27.39
CA TYR A 509 -8.26 18.02 -27.32
C TYR A 509 -7.54 18.42 -26.00
N PRO A 510 -6.65 17.56 -25.44
CA PRO A 510 -5.87 17.92 -24.26
C PRO A 510 -4.91 19.07 -24.59
N HIS A 511 -5.03 20.17 -23.84
CA HIS A 511 -4.17 21.34 -23.99
C HIS A 511 -2.79 21.10 -23.35
N SER A 512 -1.74 21.69 -23.93
CA SER A 512 -0.40 21.68 -23.32
C SER A 512 -0.39 22.48 -22.02
N VAL A 513 0.46 22.10 -21.05
CA VAL A 513 0.56 22.74 -19.71
C VAL A 513 0.77 24.25 -19.79
N LYS A 514 1.49 24.74 -20.82
CA LYS A 514 1.69 26.18 -21.05
C LYS A 514 0.41 26.89 -21.52
N ASP A 515 -0.34 26.26 -22.41
CA ASP A 515 -1.59 26.81 -22.95
C ASP A 515 -2.69 26.81 -21.89
N SER A 516 -2.76 25.75 -21.07
CA SER A 516 -3.67 25.66 -19.93
C SER A 516 -3.41 26.77 -18.90
N LYS A 517 -2.14 27.07 -18.61
CA LYS A 517 -1.79 28.18 -17.70
C LYS A 517 -2.18 29.54 -18.25
N LYS A 518 -1.98 29.77 -19.56
CA LYS A 518 -2.34 31.03 -20.22
C LYS A 518 -3.87 31.23 -20.24
N LYS A 519 -4.63 30.19 -20.63
CA LYS A 519 -6.10 30.21 -20.63
C LYS A 519 -6.67 30.37 -19.22
N LEU A 520 -6.06 29.76 -18.19
CA LEU A 520 -6.46 29.96 -16.79
C LEU A 520 -6.28 31.41 -16.36
N TYR A 521 -5.16 32.04 -16.74
CA TYR A 521 -4.86 33.43 -16.40
C TYR A 521 -5.82 34.41 -17.09
N GLU A 522 -6.11 34.17 -18.38
CA GLU A 522 -7.10 34.94 -19.14
C GLU A 522 -8.52 34.75 -18.55
N LYS A 523 -8.88 33.55 -18.08
CA LYS A 523 -10.17 33.28 -17.41
C LYS A 523 -10.31 33.98 -16.06
N ILE A 524 -9.28 33.99 -15.21
CA ILE A 524 -9.33 34.62 -13.87
C ILE A 524 -9.45 36.15 -13.95
N THR A 525 -8.92 36.74 -15.02
CA THR A 525 -8.89 38.19 -15.21
C THR A 525 -10.13 38.75 -15.91
N GLN A 526 -11.02 37.89 -16.42
CA GLN A 526 -12.29 38.31 -17.01
C GLN A 526 -13.31 38.71 -15.93
N PRO A 527 -13.97 39.89 -16.05
CA PRO A 527 -15.00 40.35 -15.11
C PRO A 527 -16.28 39.49 -15.14
N GLU A 528 -16.35 38.51 -16.02
CA GLU A 528 -17.52 37.66 -16.27
C GLU A 528 -17.72 36.55 -15.23
N ILE A 529 -16.77 36.33 -14.31
CA ILE A 529 -16.88 35.32 -13.24
C ILE A 529 -18.11 35.59 -12.34
N GLN A 530 -18.48 36.86 -12.14
CA GLN A 530 -19.67 37.23 -11.37
C GLN A 530 -20.98 36.84 -12.07
N TYR A 531 -21.00 36.72 -13.40
CA TYR A 531 -22.19 36.31 -14.16
C TYR A 531 -22.37 34.78 -14.22
N ARG A 532 -21.45 33.98 -13.68
CA ARG A 532 -21.51 32.50 -13.68
C ARG A 532 -22.06 31.89 -12.38
N LEU A 533 -22.13 32.70 -11.33
CA LEU A 533 -22.82 32.36 -10.09
C LEU A 533 -24.30 32.75 -10.25
N HIS A 534 -25.03 31.86 -10.91
CA HIS A 534 -26.47 31.99 -11.10
C HIS A 534 -27.16 30.66 -10.82
N SER A 535 -28.42 30.70 -10.40
CA SER A 535 -29.23 29.49 -10.26
C SER A 535 -29.52 28.85 -11.62
N ILE A 536 -29.89 27.56 -11.63
CA ILE A 536 -30.17 26.80 -12.87
C ILE A 536 -31.29 27.44 -13.71
N SER A 537 -32.19 28.19 -13.08
CA SER A 537 -33.32 28.88 -13.72
C SER A 537 -32.92 30.15 -14.46
N GLN A 538 -31.80 30.78 -14.11
CA GLN A 538 -31.27 31.98 -14.76
C GLN A 538 -30.15 31.65 -15.77
N CYS A 539 -29.83 30.37 -15.96
CA CYS A 539 -28.78 29.92 -16.86
C CYS A 539 -29.16 30.15 -18.35
N ARG A 540 -28.18 30.63 -19.13
CA ARG A 540 -28.36 30.91 -20.57
C ARG A 540 -28.12 29.70 -21.47
N LEU A 541 -27.56 28.61 -20.95
CA LEU A 541 -27.28 27.41 -21.73
C LEU A 541 -28.58 26.70 -22.20
N PRO A 542 -28.64 26.18 -23.45
CA PRO A 542 -29.86 25.57 -23.99
C PRO A 542 -30.35 24.36 -23.18
N ARG A 543 -29.40 23.57 -22.66
CA ARG A 543 -29.69 22.33 -21.92
C ARG A 543 -30.22 22.60 -20.50
N SER A 544 -29.71 23.63 -19.82
CA SER A 544 -30.21 24.04 -18.51
C SER A 544 -31.61 24.66 -18.60
N ARG A 545 -31.94 25.38 -19.68
CA ARG A 545 -33.31 25.84 -19.97
C ARG A 545 -34.29 24.68 -20.19
N LEU A 546 -33.87 23.62 -20.88
CA LEU A 546 -34.64 22.37 -21.03
C LEU A 546 -34.89 21.69 -19.68
N LEU A 547 -33.88 21.64 -18.80
CA LEU A 547 -33.99 21.05 -17.46
C LEU A 547 -34.88 21.90 -16.53
N ALA A 548 -34.78 23.22 -16.61
CA ALA A 548 -35.65 24.14 -15.87
C ALA A 548 -37.11 24.05 -16.35
N ALA A 549 -37.34 23.93 -17.67
CA ALA A 549 -38.68 23.73 -18.23
C ALA A 549 -39.31 22.39 -17.81
N ARG A 550 -38.50 21.31 -17.74
CA ARG A 550 -38.97 19.99 -17.25
C ARG A 550 -39.29 19.93 -15.76
N ARG A 551 -38.76 20.85 -14.94
CA ARG A 551 -39.07 20.92 -13.50
C ARG A 551 -40.34 21.73 -13.18
N ASN A 552 -40.78 22.57 -14.13
CA ASN A 552 -41.97 23.43 -13.99
C ASN A 552 -43.19 22.92 -14.79
N MET A 553 -43.09 21.71 -15.39
CA MET A 553 -44.20 20.88 -15.84
C MET A 553 -44.41 19.77 -14.83
#